data_AF-O27826-F1
#
_entry.id   AF-O27826-F1
#
_cell.length_a   1.000
_cell.length_b   1.000
_cell.length_c   1.000
_cell.angle_alpha   90.00
_cell.angle_beta   90.00
_cell.angle_gamma   90.00
#
_symmetry.space_group_name_H-M   'P 1'
#
loop_
_entity.id
_entity.type
_entity.pdbx_description
1 polymer ?
#
loop_
_entity_poly.entity_id
_entity_poly.type
_entity_poly.pdbx_seq_one_letter_code
_entity_poly.pdbx_strand_id
1 'polypeptide(L)' 'MAFFCTYGGSGAEGTFRTMKEILGMEPIETVAITEREIKEDTCDCKIEPFVRDVEEPFRKPSEPQ' A
#
# COMPACT_ATOMS: atom_id res chain seq x y z
N MET A 1 6.65 -4.24 6.85
CA MET A 1 6.94 -4.23 5.40
C MET A 1 5.62 -4.05 4.68
N ALA A 2 5.49 -3.08 3.78
CA ALA A 2 4.27 -2.82 3.03
C ALA A 2 4.50 -3.08 1.54
N PHE A 3 3.47 -3.47 0.81
CA PHE A 3 3.56 -3.69 -0.65
C PHE A 3 2.79 -2.63 -1.41
N PHE A 4 3.33 -2.23 -2.56
CA PHE A 4 2.63 -1.35 -3.48
C PHE A 4 2.90 -1.79 -4.92
N CYS A 5 1.95 -1.51 -5.82
CA CYS A 5 2.17 -1.67 -7.25
C CYS A 5 1.31 -0.70 -8.06
N THR A 6 1.77 -0.43 -9.28
CA THR A 6 0.99 0.25 -10.32
C THR A 6 0.65 -0.73 -11.44
N TYR A 7 -0.55 -0.64 -12.02
CA TYR A 7 -0.98 -1.61 -13.03
C TYR A 7 -2.00 -1.04 -14.01
N GLY A 8 -2.05 -1.60 -15.23
CA GLY A 8 -2.92 -1.09 -16.31
C GLY A 8 -4.40 -1.48 -16.21
N GLY A 9 -4.79 -2.42 -15.34
CA GLY A 9 -6.21 -2.80 -15.23
C GLY A 9 -6.54 -3.95 -14.29
N SER A 10 -5.88 -5.11 -14.40
CA SER A 10 -6.07 -6.27 -13.52
C SER A 10 -4.72 -6.89 -13.10
N GLY A 11 -4.71 -7.71 -12.05
CA GLY A 11 -3.51 -8.46 -11.63
C GLY A 11 -2.84 -8.00 -10.32
N ALA A 12 -3.38 -6.98 -9.64
CA ALA A 12 -2.86 -6.53 -8.36
C ALA A 12 -2.80 -7.65 -7.30
N GLU A 13 -3.89 -8.41 -7.14
CA GLU A 13 -3.97 -9.51 -6.17
C GLU A 13 -2.94 -10.63 -6.43
N GLY A 14 -2.81 -11.05 -7.69
CA GLY A 14 -1.81 -12.05 -8.09
C GLY A 14 -0.38 -11.57 -7.85
N THR A 15 -0.12 -10.27 -8.07
CA THR A 15 1.17 -9.65 -7.78
C THR A 15 1.47 -9.68 -6.29
N PHE A 16 0.54 -9.24 -5.43
CA PHE A 16 0.75 -9.28 -3.98
C PHE A 16 0.92 -10.70 -3.46
N ARG A 17 0.15 -11.67 -3.96
CA ARG A 17 0.34 -13.09 -3.60
C ARG A 17 1.75 -13.57 -3.96
N THR A 18 2.23 -13.27 -5.16
CA THR A 18 3.59 -13.64 -5.60
C THR A 18 4.65 -12.99 -4.71
N MET A 19 4.46 -11.72 -4.33
CA MET A 19 5.37 -11.03 -3.41
C MET A 19 5.41 -11.69 -2.03
N LYS A 20 4.25 -12.07 -1.48
CA LYS A 20 4.16 -12.82 -0.22
C LYS A 20 4.91 -14.15 -0.30
N GLU A 21 4.72 -14.89 -1.38
CA GLU A 21 5.37 -16.19 -1.61
C GLU A 21 6.90 -16.05 -1.71
N ILE A 22 7.39 -15.04 -2.44
CA ILE A 22 8.83 -14.79 -2.59
C ILE A 22 9.48 -14.42 -1.25
N LEU A 23 8.80 -13.59 -0.46
CA LEU A 23 9.35 -13.03 0.78
C LEU A 23 9.07 -13.91 2.01
N GLY A 24 8.11 -14.83 1.93
CA GLY A 24 7.67 -15.66 3.05
C GLY A 24 7.04 -14.86 4.19
N MET A 25 6.50 -13.68 3.90
CA MET A 25 6.00 -12.72 4.90
C MET A 25 4.71 -12.04 4.43
N GLU A 26 3.82 -11.77 5.38
CA GLU A 26 2.63 -10.94 5.16
C GLU A 26 2.99 -9.44 5.19
N PRO A 27 2.50 -8.64 4.24
CA PRO A 27 2.64 -7.19 4.31
C PRO A 27 1.76 -6.64 5.42
N ILE A 28 2.22 -5.57 6.08
CA ILE A 28 1.42 -4.84 7.07
C ILE A 28 0.29 -4.04 6.40
N GLU A 29 0.52 -3.62 5.15
CA GLU A 29 -0.44 -2.90 4.33
C GLU A 29 -0.13 -3.10 2.85
N THR A 30 -1.16 -2.93 2.01
CA THR A 30 -1.01 -3.02 0.55
C THR A 30 -1.77 -1.93 -0.18
N VAL A 31 -1.19 -1.35 -1.24
CA VAL A 31 -1.92 -0.42 -2.12
C VAL A 31 -1.66 -0.72 -3.60
N ALA A 32 -2.74 -0.75 -4.39
CA ALA A 32 -2.66 -0.91 -5.84
C ALA A 32 -3.28 0.30 -6.54
N ILE A 33 -2.50 0.91 -7.42
CA ILE A 33 -2.89 2.13 -8.15
C ILE A 33 -2.97 1.79 -9.64
N THR A 34 -4.10 2.05 -10.25
CA THR A 34 -4.26 1.86 -11.69
C THR A 34 -3.57 2.98 -12.47
N GLU A 35 -3.14 2.68 -13.70
CA GLU A 35 -2.65 3.70 -14.64
C GLU A 35 -3.67 4.82 -14.85
N ARG A 36 -4.97 4.49 -14.84
CA ARG A 36 -6.06 5.45 -14.92
C ARG A 36 -6.06 6.42 -13.74
N GLU A 37 -5.95 5.93 -12.51
CA GLU A 37 -5.93 6.77 -11.31
C GLU A 37 -4.73 7.72 -11.28
N ILE A 38 -3.59 7.30 -11.82
CA ILE A 38 -2.41 8.17 -12.00
C ILE A 38 -2.69 9.24 -13.05
N LYS A 39 -3.24 8.87 -14.21
CA LYS A 39 -3.53 9.82 -15.30
C LYS A 39 -4.59 10.85 -14.94
N GLU A 40 -5.57 10.45 -14.14
CA GLU A 40 -6.67 11.30 -13.69
C GLU A 40 -6.31 12.08 -12.41
N ASP A 41 -5.11 11.92 -11.85
CA ASP A 41 -4.64 12.56 -10.61
C ASP A 41 -5.58 12.30 -9.42
N THR A 42 -6.07 11.05 -9.32
CA THR A 42 -7.03 10.62 -8.28
C THR A 42 -6.42 9.60 -7.32
N CYS A 43 -5.14 9.29 -7.44
CA CYS A 43 -4.47 8.26 -6.63
C CYS A 43 -4.26 8.68 -5.16
N ASP A 44 -4.31 9.97 -4.84
CA ASP A 44 -4.14 10.49 -3.47
C ASP A 44 -5.11 9.84 -2.48
N CYS A 45 -6.37 9.60 -2.90
CA CYS A 45 -7.37 8.95 -2.05
C CYS A 45 -7.00 7.52 -1.61
N LYS A 46 -6.03 6.89 -2.29
CA LYS A 46 -5.45 5.59 -1.91
C LYS A 46 -4.09 5.72 -1.24
N ILE A 47 -3.26 6.68 -1.67
CA ILE A 47 -1.91 6.88 -1.13
C ILE A 47 -1.97 7.39 0.30
N GLU A 48 -2.77 8.42 0.58
CA GLU A 48 -2.87 9.03 1.92
C GLU A 48 -3.26 8.02 3.02
N PRO A 49 -4.35 7.22 2.88
CA PRO A 49 -4.66 6.23 3.89
C PRO A 49 -3.60 5.14 3.99
N PHE A 50 -3.02 4.70 2.87
CA PHE A 50 -1.95 3.70 2.89
C PHE A 50 -0.73 4.19 3.67
N VAL A 51 -0.27 5.43 3.45
CA VAL A 51 0.85 6.01 4.19
C VAL A 51 0.54 6.11 5.68
N ARG A 52 -0.64 6.65 6.03
CA ARG A 52 -1.10 6.72 7.43
C ARG A 52 -1.06 5.34 8.08
N ASP A 53 -1.66 4.33 7.45
CA ASP A 53 -1.82 3.00 8.03
C ASP A 53 -0.48 2.24 8.09
N VAL A 54 0.46 2.53 7.19
CA VAL A 54 1.85 2.05 7.27
C VAL A 54 2.61 2.69 8.44
N GLU A 55 2.36 3.97 8.75
CA GLU A 55 3.04 4.71 9.81
C GLU A 55 2.48 4.44 11.21
N GLU A 56 1.17 4.19 11.34
CA GLU A 56 0.48 3.99 12.62
C GLU A 56 1.17 2.96 13.55
N PRO A 57 1.59 1.78 13.08
CA PRO A 57 2.33 0.81 13.91
C PRO A 57 3.65 1.34 14.49
N PHE A 58 4.24 2.37 13.88
CA PHE A 58 5.53 2.97 14.29
C PHE A 58 5.36 4.29 15.04
N ARG A 59 4.13 4.80 15.14
CA ARG A 59 3.84 6.02 15.88
C ARG A 59 4.10 5.76 17.36
N LYS A 60 5.12 6.42 17.93
CA LYS A 60 5.34 6.38 19.37
C LYS A 60 4.11 6.97 20.06
N PRO A 61 3.65 6.41 21.20
CA PRO A 61 2.66 7.08 22.03
C PRO A 61 3.16 8.50 22.32
N SER A 62 2.35 9.50 22.01
CA SER A 62 2.61 10.87 22.42
C SER A 62 2.74 10.88 23.95
N GLU A 63 3.92 11.27 24.45
CA GLU A 63 4.09 11.58 25.88
C GLU A 63 2.99 12.56 26.29
N PRO A 64 2.22 12.28 27.36
CA PRO A 64 1.32 13.28 27.90
C PRO A 64 2.16 14.49 28.34
N GLN A 65 1.79 15.67 27.84
CA GLN A 65 2.37 16.97 28.24
C GLN A 65 2.17 17.24 29.74
#